data_AF-A0A256ZBN4-F1
#
_entry.id   AF-A0A256ZBN4-F1
#
_cell.length_a   1.000
_cell.length_b   1.000
_cell.length_c   1.000
_cell.angle_alpha   90.00
_cell.angle_beta   90.00
_cell.angle_gamma   90.00
#
_symmetry.space_group_name_H-M   'P 1'
#
loop_
_entity.id
_entity.type
_entity.pdbx_description
1 polymer ?
#
loop_
_entity_poly.entity_id
_entity_poly.type
_entity_poly.pdbx_seq_one_letter_code
_entity_poly.pdbx_strand_id
1 'polypeptide(L)'
;MTHRPRFKVKTVDKPPYVIDPSKLQRFNSKNTIFGRIRWDPSWDGFWKKHITEERGTGRDAKTEYSPIDFALAHASRAVQHILRRGYRRNRLEPFSRDVPRNRLGLAEENWHAKRIKVDDLHEMSQRLKYAARLFGASLVGVTKLNKNWVYADAYVPDNLENVIVMA
;
A
#
# COMPACT_ATOMS: atom_id res chain seq x y z
N MET A 1 -19.81 -14.48 12.24
CA MET A 1 -18.68 -14.67 13.19
C MET A 1 -17.91 -13.37 13.33
N THR A 2 -18.03 -12.67 14.45
CA THR A 2 -17.33 -11.41 14.72
C THR A 2 -15.93 -11.70 15.24
N HIS A 3 -14.92 -11.62 14.37
CA HIS A 3 -13.52 -11.73 14.76
C HIS A 3 -13.15 -10.51 15.63
N ARG A 4 -13.16 -10.67 16.95
CA ARG A 4 -12.72 -9.66 17.91
C ARG A 4 -11.18 -9.67 17.98
N PRO A 5 -10.51 -8.49 17.97
CA PRO A 5 -9.07 -8.44 18.18
C PRO A 5 -8.71 -9.14 19.50
N ARG A 6 -7.63 -9.92 19.52
CA ARG A 6 -7.12 -10.60 20.73
C ARG A 6 -6.55 -9.64 21.79
N PHE A 7 -6.51 -8.34 21.50
CA PHE A 7 -5.94 -7.31 22.37
C PHE A 7 -6.93 -6.16 22.57
N LYS A 8 -6.91 -5.56 23.78
CA LYS A 8 -7.74 -4.39 24.11
C LYS A 8 -7.12 -3.16 23.46
N VAL A 9 -7.87 -2.49 22.59
CA VAL A 9 -7.47 -1.22 21.98
C VAL A 9 -8.25 -0.10 22.66
N LYS A 10 -7.55 0.97 23.08
CA LYS A 10 -8.21 2.17 23.58
C LYS A 10 -8.79 2.96 22.40
N THR A 11 -10.10 3.15 22.40
CA THR A 11 -10.74 4.09 21.48
C THR A 11 -10.45 5.52 21.94
N VAL A 12 -10.03 6.37 21.01
CA VAL A 12 -9.78 7.79 21.24
C VAL A 12 -10.53 8.60 20.18
N ASP A 13 -11.15 9.70 20.60
CA ASP A 13 -11.93 10.56 19.67
C ASP A 13 -11.03 11.42 18.78
N LYS A 14 -9.81 11.71 19.26
CA LYS A 14 -8.80 12.48 18.54
C LYS A 14 -7.48 11.72 18.51
N PRO A 15 -6.67 11.87 17.45
CA PRO A 15 -5.34 11.27 17.42
C PRO A 15 -4.50 11.73 18.61
N PRO A 16 -3.59 10.88 19.14
CA PRO A 16 -2.76 11.21 20.30
C PRO A 16 -1.63 12.21 20.00
N TYR A 17 -1.69 12.88 18.84
CA TYR A 17 -0.70 13.83 18.37
C TYR A 17 -1.39 15.13 17.93
N VAL A 18 -0.68 16.24 18.09
CA VAL A 18 -1.14 17.56 17.66
C VAL A 18 -0.52 17.86 16.30
N ILE A 19 -1.34 18.37 15.40
CA ILE A 19 -0.92 18.86 14.08
C ILE A 19 -0.91 20.38 14.14
N ASP A 20 0.20 21.01 13.76
CA ASP A 20 0.27 22.44 13.51
C ASP A 20 -0.16 22.72 12.06
N PRO A 21 -1.37 23.26 11.81
CA PRO A 21 -1.88 23.47 10.47
C PRO A 21 -1.08 24.52 9.68
N SER A 22 -0.37 25.43 10.37
CA SER A 22 0.46 26.45 9.72
C SER A 22 1.72 25.88 9.08
N LYS A 23 2.18 24.72 9.57
CA LYS A 23 3.38 24.03 9.09
C LYS A 23 3.06 22.81 8.23
N LEU A 24 1.89 22.22 8.40
CA LEU A 24 1.53 21.00 7.69
C LEU A 24 1.38 21.28 6.19
N GLN A 25 2.16 20.56 5.40
CA GLN A 25 2.04 20.52 3.95
C GLN A 25 2.03 19.07 3.48
N ARG A 26 1.32 18.79 2.39
CA ARG A 26 1.35 17.46 1.77
C ARG A 26 2.77 17.17 1.30
N PHE A 27 3.27 15.99 1.65
CA PHE A 27 4.64 15.58 1.32
C PHE A 27 4.75 15.17 -0.16
N ASN A 28 5.79 15.58 -0.87
CA ASN A 28 6.03 15.10 -2.24
C ASN A 28 6.74 13.74 -2.23
N SER A 29 6.19 12.74 -2.91
CA SER A 29 6.71 11.36 -2.87
C SER A 29 8.17 11.24 -3.35
N LYS A 30 8.63 12.16 -4.21
CA LYS A 30 10.03 12.21 -4.67
C LYS A 30 11.02 12.50 -3.54
N ASN A 31 10.56 13.15 -2.46
CA ASN A 31 11.40 13.57 -1.34
C ASN A 31 11.60 12.45 -0.29
N THR A 32 11.00 11.28 -0.47
CA THR A 32 11.31 10.11 0.37
C THR A 32 12.80 9.74 0.24
N ILE A 33 13.37 9.09 1.25
CA ILE A 33 14.76 8.62 1.20
C ILE A 33 15.03 7.74 -0.04
N PHE A 34 14.04 6.93 -0.45
CA PHE A 34 14.11 6.11 -1.66
C PHE A 34 13.95 6.90 -2.97
N GLY A 35 13.19 8.00 -2.94
CA GLY A 35 12.97 8.86 -4.10
C GLY A 35 14.16 9.78 -4.38
N ARG A 36 14.71 10.39 -3.33
CA ARG A 36 15.82 11.37 -3.41
C ARG A 36 17.06 10.82 -4.08
N ILE A 37 17.29 9.51 -3.98
CA ILE A 37 18.43 8.80 -4.60
C ILE A 37 18.57 9.10 -6.10
N ARG A 38 17.47 9.43 -6.77
CA ARG A 38 17.41 9.60 -8.22
C ARG A 38 17.55 11.04 -8.70
N TRP A 39 17.37 12.04 -7.85
CA TRP A 39 17.23 13.43 -8.33
C TRP A 39 17.89 14.50 -7.46
N ASP A 40 18.31 14.19 -6.23
CA ASP A 40 18.84 15.18 -5.28
C ASP A 40 20.34 14.99 -5.03
N PRO A 41 21.23 15.75 -5.73
CA PRO A 41 22.68 15.66 -5.56
C PRO A 41 23.19 16.13 -4.20
N SER A 42 22.39 16.90 -3.46
CA SER A 42 22.76 17.37 -2.12
C SER A 42 22.62 16.27 -1.06
N TRP A 43 21.98 15.15 -1.40
CA TRP A 43 21.81 14.04 -0.49
C TRP A 43 22.98 13.06 -0.59
N ASP A 44 23.55 12.67 0.55
CA ASP A 44 24.68 11.72 0.61
C ASP A 44 24.41 10.37 -0.07
N GLY A 45 23.14 9.99 -0.24
CA GLY A 45 22.72 8.78 -0.93
C GLY A 45 22.64 8.91 -2.45
N PHE A 46 22.78 10.09 -3.04
CA PHE A 46 22.56 10.34 -4.47
C PHE A 46 23.35 9.37 -5.36
N TRP A 47 22.64 8.67 -6.25
CA TRP A 47 23.17 7.61 -7.11
C TRP A 47 23.95 6.48 -6.44
N LYS A 48 24.01 6.42 -5.11
CA LYS A 48 24.42 5.22 -4.41
C LYS A 48 23.34 4.18 -4.70
N LYS A 49 23.58 3.31 -5.69
CA LYS A 49 22.74 2.14 -5.93
C LYS A 49 22.49 1.49 -4.58
N HIS A 50 21.24 1.15 -4.29
CA HIS A 50 20.92 0.32 -3.13
C HIS A 50 21.97 -0.77 -3.02
N ILE A 51 22.73 -0.74 -1.93
CA ILE A 51 23.82 -1.65 -1.57
C ILE A 51 23.33 -3.09 -1.78
N THR A 52 23.52 -3.62 -2.99
CA THR A 52 23.09 -4.98 -3.38
C THR A 52 24.00 -5.60 -4.44
N GLU A 53 24.74 -4.82 -5.23
CA GLU A 53 25.75 -5.42 -6.13
C GLU A 53 26.95 -5.98 -5.35
N GLU A 54 27.35 -5.37 -4.23
CA GLU A 54 28.51 -5.82 -3.45
C GLU A 54 28.22 -6.91 -2.39
N ARG A 55 26.97 -7.05 -1.92
CA ARG A 55 26.63 -8.04 -0.88
C ARG A 55 26.19 -9.41 -1.41
N GLY A 56 26.02 -9.55 -2.72
CA GLY A 56 25.55 -10.80 -3.34
C GLY A 56 26.64 -11.65 -4.00
N THR A 57 27.86 -11.14 -4.13
CA THR A 57 28.95 -11.83 -4.86
C THR A 57 30.24 -11.96 -4.06
N GLY A 58 30.44 -11.15 -3.02
CA GLY A 58 31.58 -11.24 -2.12
C GLY A 58 31.16 -11.74 -0.75
N ARG A 59 31.88 -12.74 -0.23
CA ARG A 59 31.92 -13.05 1.21
C ARG A 59 32.28 -11.78 1.98
N ASP A 60 31.30 -10.98 2.38
CA ASP A 60 31.50 -10.09 3.51
C ASP A 60 31.57 -11.03 4.72
N ALA A 61 32.76 -11.21 5.30
CA ALA A 61 33.01 -12.09 6.44
C ALA A 61 32.23 -11.70 7.73
N LYS A 62 31.26 -10.77 7.61
CA LYS A 62 30.42 -10.21 8.67
C LYS A 62 28.92 -10.43 8.46
N THR A 63 28.48 -11.08 7.37
CA THR A 63 27.04 -11.33 7.16
C THR A 63 26.68 -12.74 7.61
N GLU A 64 25.83 -12.85 8.63
CA GLU A 64 25.25 -14.12 9.13
C GLU A 64 24.27 -14.79 8.14
N TYR A 65 24.04 -14.18 6.97
CA TYR A 65 23.07 -14.65 5.98
C TYR A 65 23.70 -15.66 5.02
N SER A 66 23.03 -16.80 4.86
CA SER A 66 23.39 -17.85 3.92
C SER A 66 22.86 -17.54 2.51
N PRO A 67 23.39 -18.19 1.46
CA PRO A 67 22.81 -18.13 0.11
C PRO A 67 21.31 -18.50 0.06
N ILE A 68 20.84 -19.37 0.96
CA ILE A 68 19.42 -19.76 1.05
C ILE A 68 18.58 -18.56 1.50
N ASP A 69 19.07 -17.74 2.43
CA ASP A 69 18.35 -16.54 2.90
C ASP A 69 18.16 -15.53 1.76
N PHE A 70 19.19 -15.34 0.94
CA PHE A 70 19.10 -14.50 -0.25
C PHE A 70 18.12 -15.07 -1.29
N ALA A 71 18.15 -16.38 -1.51
CA ALA A 71 17.22 -17.05 -2.43
C ALA A 71 15.76 -16.90 -1.97
N LEU A 72 15.48 -17.11 -0.68
CA LEU A 72 14.16 -16.94 -0.09
C LEU A 72 13.69 -15.48 -0.15
N ALA A 73 14.55 -14.52 0.19
CA ALA A 73 14.24 -13.10 0.08
C ALA A 73 13.88 -12.71 -1.36
N HIS A 74 14.63 -13.22 -2.35
CA HIS A 74 14.34 -12.97 -3.76
C HIS A 74 13.03 -13.64 -4.20
N ALA A 75 12.81 -14.92 -3.83
CA ALA A 75 11.60 -15.67 -4.16
C ALA A 75 10.33 -15.04 -3.57
N SER A 76 10.41 -14.45 -2.36
CA SER A 76 9.28 -13.77 -1.72
C SER A 76 8.69 -12.63 -2.56
N ARG A 77 9.49 -12.05 -3.45
CA ARG A 77 9.08 -10.94 -4.32
C ARG A 77 8.32 -11.40 -5.55
N ALA A 78 8.27 -12.70 -5.86
CA ALA A 78 7.66 -13.24 -7.08
C ALA A 78 6.20 -12.78 -7.24
N VAL A 79 5.40 -12.84 -6.16
CA VAL A 79 4.00 -12.38 -6.15
C VAL A 79 3.91 -10.88 -6.45
N GLN A 80 4.79 -10.06 -5.86
CA GLN A 80 4.86 -8.63 -6.14
C GLN A 80 5.14 -8.38 -7.62
N HIS A 81 6.11 -9.08 -8.22
CA HIS A 81 6.46 -8.92 -9.63
C HIS A 81 5.30 -9.26 -10.57
N ILE A 82 4.51 -10.29 -10.24
CA ILE A 82 3.32 -10.69 -11.00
C ILE A 82 2.22 -9.62 -10.88
N LEU A 83 1.92 -9.16 -9.66
CA LEU A 83 0.82 -8.21 -9.41
C LEU A 83 1.16 -6.76 -9.79
N ARG A 84 2.45 -6.38 -9.80
CA ARG A 84 2.89 -5.01 -10.12
C ARG A 84 2.53 -4.57 -11.55
N ARG A 85 2.25 -5.51 -12.46
CA ARG A 85 1.83 -5.18 -13.84
C ARG A 85 0.50 -4.42 -13.91
N GLY A 86 -0.31 -4.42 -12.85
CA GLY A 86 -1.57 -3.65 -12.75
C GLY A 86 -1.50 -2.38 -11.87
N TYR A 87 -0.35 -2.07 -11.25
CA TYR A 87 -0.23 -0.94 -10.31
C TYR A 87 0.42 0.28 -10.96
N ARG A 88 -0.33 1.37 -11.12
CA ARG A 88 0.22 2.66 -11.56
C ARG A 88 0.68 3.47 -10.35
N ARG A 89 1.97 3.82 -10.32
CA ARG A 89 2.57 4.62 -9.24
C ARG A 89 1.86 5.98 -9.13
N ASN A 90 1.59 6.42 -7.90
CA ASN A 90 1.00 7.73 -7.55
C ASN A 90 -0.41 8.00 -8.11
N ARG A 91 -1.17 6.95 -8.43
CA ARG A 91 -2.56 7.06 -8.86
C ARG A 91 -3.45 6.17 -8.01
N LEU A 92 -4.37 6.78 -7.25
CA LEU A 92 -5.42 6.04 -6.54
C LEU A 92 -6.59 5.75 -7.49
N GLU A 93 -6.32 5.02 -8.58
CA GLU A 93 -7.37 4.53 -9.45
C GLU A 93 -7.89 3.16 -8.98
N PRO A 94 -9.18 2.85 -9.21
CA PRO A 94 -9.69 1.50 -9.03
C PRO A 94 -8.86 0.50 -9.84
N PHE A 95 -8.56 -0.65 -9.24
CA PHE A 95 -7.77 -1.75 -9.81
C PHE A 95 -8.31 -2.32 -11.14
N SER A 96 -9.42 -1.79 -11.68
CA SER A 96 -10.23 -2.42 -12.72
C SER A 96 -9.91 -2.03 -14.16
N ARG A 97 -9.00 -1.09 -14.45
CA ARG A 97 -8.78 -0.66 -15.85
C ARG A 97 -7.81 -1.53 -16.65
N ASP A 98 -6.83 -2.15 -16.00
CA ASP A 98 -5.71 -2.83 -16.67
C ASP A 98 -5.65 -4.36 -16.40
N VAL A 99 -6.64 -4.95 -15.70
CA VAL A 99 -6.73 -6.43 -15.61
C VAL A 99 -7.07 -6.95 -17.01
N PRO A 100 -6.29 -7.88 -17.60
CA PRO A 100 -6.62 -8.46 -18.89
C PRO A 100 -8.03 -9.06 -18.80
N ARG A 101 -8.99 -8.44 -19.50
CA ARG A 101 -10.44 -8.75 -19.50
C ARG A 101 -10.75 -10.24 -19.70
N ASN A 102 -9.79 -10.98 -20.21
CA ASN A 102 -9.91 -12.30 -20.80
C ASN A 102 -9.36 -13.43 -19.90
N ARG A 103 -8.77 -13.16 -18.72
CA ARG A 103 -8.10 -14.20 -17.90
C ARG A 103 -8.89 -14.78 -16.73
N LEU A 104 -10.04 -14.19 -16.38
CA LEU A 104 -10.90 -14.67 -15.28
C LEU A 104 -12.34 -15.00 -15.72
N GLY A 105 -12.62 -15.06 -17.03
CA GLY A 105 -13.99 -15.22 -17.54
C GLY A 105 -14.91 -14.01 -17.28
N LEU A 106 -14.36 -12.92 -16.74
CA LEU A 106 -15.09 -11.68 -16.41
C LEU A 106 -15.32 -10.75 -17.61
N ALA A 107 -15.24 -11.29 -18.84
CA ALA A 107 -15.13 -10.52 -20.07
C ALA A 107 -16.45 -9.92 -20.56
N GLU A 108 -17.60 -10.41 -20.09
CA GLU A 108 -18.89 -10.11 -20.73
C GLU A 108 -19.77 -9.10 -19.99
N GLU A 109 -19.62 -8.96 -18.66
CA GLU A 109 -20.39 -7.98 -17.89
C GLU A 109 -19.52 -6.82 -17.42
N ASN A 110 -19.99 -5.58 -17.61
CA ASN A 110 -19.44 -4.37 -16.99
C ASN A 110 -19.68 -4.36 -15.47
N TRP A 111 -19.32 -5.45 -14.78
CA TRP A 111 -19.55 -5.65 -13.35
C TRP A 111 -18.94 -4.53 -12.50
N HIS A 112 -17.83 -3.95 -12.96
CA HIS A 112 -17.15 -2.82 -12.34
C HIS A 112 -17.85 -1.47 -12.55
N ALA A 113 -18.74 -1.35 -13.54
CA ALA A 113 -19.59 -0.17 -13.75
C ALA A 113 -20.88 -0.23 -12.92
N LYS A 114 -21.30 -1.44 -12.51
CA LYS A 114 -22.49 -1.64 -11.69
C LYS A 114 -22.19 -1.27 -10.24
N ARG A 115 -22.52 -0.03 -9.87
CA ARG A 115 -22.44 0.41 -8.46
C ARG A 115 -23.43 -0.40 -7.63
N ILE A 116 -22.93 -1.06 -6.60
CA ILE A 116 -23.77 -1.73 -5.60
C ILE A 116 -24.36 -0.64 -4.71
N LYS A 117 -25.69 -0.59 -4.59
CA LYS A 117 -26.35 0.25 -3.62
C LYS A 117 -25.99 -0.26 -2.22
N VAL A 118 -25.52 0.63 -1.37
CA VAL A 118 -25.20 0.31 0.03
C VAL A 118 -26.33 0.82 0.90
N ASP A 119 -27.19 -0.08 1.35
CA ASP A 119 -28.31 0.26 2.23
C ASP A 119 -27.88 0.28 3.71
N ASP A 120 -26.90 -0.55 4.09
CA ASP A 120 -26.31 -0.58 5.44
C ASP A 120 -24.76 -0.50 5.38
N LEU A 121 -24.22 0.60 5.90
CA LEU A 121 -22.77 0.83 6.01
C LEU A 121 -22.09 -0.12 6.99
N HIS A 122 -22.77 -0.53 8.06
CA HIS A 122 -22.25 -1.48 9.03
C HIS A 122 -22.05 -2.84 8.36
N GLU A 123 -23.08 -3.34 7.69
CA GLU A 123 -23.01 -4.60 6.97
C GLU A 123 -21.92 -4.58 5.89
N MET A 124 -21.90 -3.54 5.05
CA MET A 124 -20.87 -3.41 4.02
C MET A 124 -19.46 -3.38 4.61
N SER A 125 -19.28 -2.69 5.74
CA SER A 125 -18.00 -2.69 6.47
C SER A 125 -17.61 -4.08 6.98
N GLN A 126 -18.55 -4.89 7.47
CA GLN A 126 -18.27 -6.26 7.90
C GLN A 126 -17.87 -7.15 6.72
N ARG A 127 -18.60 -7.09 5.60
CA ARG A 127 -18.30 -7.85 4.37
C ARG A 127 -16.91 -7.52 3.84
N LEU A 128 -16.56 -6.24 3.82
CA LEU A 128 -15.26 -5.76 3.38
C LEU A 128 -14.12 -6.24 4.30
N LYS A 129 -14.31 -6.12 5.61
CA LYS A 129 -13.32 -6.61 6.60
C LYS A 129 -13.16 -8.12 6.55
N TYR A 130 -14.22 -8.86 6.24
CA TYR A 130 -14.14 -10.30 6.00
C TYR A 130 -13.28 -10.60 4.76
N ALA A 131 -13.55 -9.94 3.63
CA ALA A 131 -12.77 -10.10 2.41
C ALA A 131 -11.27 -9.76 2.63
N ALA A 132 -10.96 -8.66 3.33
CA ALA A 132 -9.57 -8.30 3.64
C ALA A 132 -8.83 -9.41 4.40
N ARG A 133 -9.47 -10.03 5.39
CA ARG A 133 -8.89 -11.15 6.15
C ARG A 133 -8.72 -12.41 5.31
N LEU A 134 -9.70 -12.70 4.44
CA LEU A 134 -9.59 -13.81 3.49
C LEU A 134 -8.35 -13.67 2.60
N PHE A 135 -7.98 -12.44 2.23
CA PHE A 135 -6.77 -12.14 1.46
C PHE A 135 -5.49 -11.97 2.31
N GLY A 136 -5.53 -12.39 3.59
CA GLY A 136 -4.35 -12.49 4.45
C GLY A 136 -4.09 -11.29 5.37
N ALA A 137 -4.97 -10.29 5.40
CA ALA A 137 -4.83 -9.19 6.36
C ALA A 137 -5.06 -9.70 7.79
N SER A 138 -4.09 -9.49 8.68
CA SER A 138 -4.23 -9.75 10.12
C SER A 138 -5.02 -8.64 10.81
N LEU A 139 -4.88 -7.40 10.32
CA LEU A 139 -5.59 -6.22 10.78
C LEU A 139 -6.27 -5.50 9.61
N VAL A 140 -7.48 -5.01 9.84
CA VAL A 140 -8.23 -4.23 8.86
C VAL A 140 -9.03 -3.11 9.51
N GLY A 141 -8.86 -1.90 8.98
CA GLY A 141 -9.55 -0.68 9.40
C GLY A 141 -10.18 0.04 8.22
N VAL A 142 -11.22 0.82 8.50
CA VAL A 142 -11.85 1.72 7.53
C VAL A 142 -11.89 3.10 8.18
N THR A 143 -11.52 4.13 7.42
CA THR A 143 -11.56 5.52 7.87
C THR A 143 -11.84 6.46 6.71
N LYS A 144 -12.28 7.68 7.02
CA LYS A 144 -12.40 8.75 6.02
C LYS A 144 -11.02 9.08 5.45
N LEU A 145 -10.97 9.36 4.16
CA LEU A 145 -9.77 9.81 3.49
C LEU A 145 -9.35 11.18 4.04
N ASN A 146 -8.17 11.25 4.63
CA ASN A 146 -7.55 12.51 5.01
C ASN A 146 -6.44 12.86 3.99
N LYS A 147 -6.72 13.86 3.14
CA LYS A 147 -5.84 14.28 2.04
C LYS A 147 -4.47 14.81 2.51
N ASN A 148 -4.33 15.18 3.79
CA ASN A 148 -3.04 15.62 4.35
C ASN A 148 -1.99 14.50 4.37
N TRP A 149 -2.42 13.24 4.44
CA TRP A 149 -1.54 12.06 4.42
C TRP A 149 -1.33 11.50 3.01
N VAL A 150 -1.94 12.11 2.00
CA VAL A 150 -1.74 11.73 0.61
C VAL A 150 -0.63 12.58 0.03
N TYR A 151 0.34 11.93 -0.64
CA TYR A 151 1.43 12.64 -1.29
C TYR A 151 0.94 13.75 -2.22
N ALA A 152 1.62 14.88 -2.23
CA ALA A 152 1.23 16.08 -2.99
C ALA A 152 1.08 15.81 -4.49
N ASP A 153 1.94 14.95 -5.03
CA ASP A 153 2.01 14.54 -6.44
C ASP A 153 1.10 13.35 -6.79
N ALA A 154 0.29 12.86 -5.85
CA ALA A 154 -0.66 11.78 -6.11
C ALA A 154 -2.01 12.32 -6.62
N TYR A 155 -2.56 11.64 -7.64
CA TYR A 155 -3.93 11.86 -8.10
C TYR A 155 -4.91 11.11 -7.21
N VAL A 156 -5.93 11.83 -6.73
CA VAL A 156 -7.03 11.33 -5.89
C VAL A 156 -8.34 11.66 -6.58
N PRO A 157 -9.19 10.67 -6.92
CA PRO A 157 -10.54 10.94 -7.41
C PRO A 157 -11.38 11.71 -6.38
N ASP A 158 -12.18 12.67 -6.84
CA ASP A 158 -12.99 13.51 -5.94
C ASP A 158 -14.07 12.73 -5.19
N ASN A 159 -14.55 11.62 -5.78
CA ASN A 159 -15.56 10.74 -5.20
C ASN A 159 -14.97 9.68 -4.24
N LEU A 160 -13.68 9.73 -3.94
CA LEU A 160 -13.04 8.80 -3.00
C LEU A 160 -13.11 9.38 -1.57
N GLU A 161 -14.06 8.89 -0.79
CA GLU A 161 -14.32 9.41 0.56
C GLU A 161 -13.67 8.60 1.67
N ASN A 162 -13.48 7.29 1.47
CA ASN A 162 -13.03 6.37 2.50
C ASN A 162 -11.83 5.56 2.00
N VAL A 163 -10.99 5.15 2.94
CA VAL A 163 -9.85 4.26 2.71
C VAL A 163 -9.93 3.03 3.59
N ILE A 164 -9.42 1.94 3.06
CA ILE A 164 -9.30 0.66 3.74
C ILE A 164 -7.82 0.47 4.03
N VAL A 165 -7.49 0.21 5.28
CA VAL A 165 -6.11 -0.03 5.72
C VAL A 165 -6.00 -1.50 6.12
N MET A 166 -4.99 -2.18 5.59
CA MET A 166 -4.73 -3.60 5.83
C MET A 166 -3.29 -3.78 6.30
N ALA A 167 -3.06 -4.67 7.27
CA ALA A 167 -1.74 -5.07 7.75
C ALA A 167 -1.73 -6.56 8.11
#